data_AF-A0A399QG67-F1
#
_entry.id   AF-A0A399QG67-F1
#
_cell.length_a   1.000
_cell.length_b   1.000
_cell.length_c   1.000
_cell.angle_alpha   90.00
_cell.angle_beta   90.00
_cell.angle_gamma   90.00
#
_symmetry.space_group_name_H-M   'P 1'
#
loop_
_entity.id
_entity.type
_entity.pdbx_description
1 polymer ?
#
loop_
_entity_poly.entity_id
_entity_poly.type
_entity_poly.pdbx_seq_one_letter_code
_entity_poly.pdbx_strand_id
1 'polypeptide(L)'
;MSAALGARPNRAYASDLRTAGRILGLRRTNRYVYPGFQFHAEAIRPVIPRLIALGREHELESRDVVAWLCRPTTYLRGDARRPVDHLDEPDLVLDAATRAWAVAW
;
A
#
# COMPACT_ATOMS: atom_id res chain seq x y z
N MET A 1 21.42 -27.71 1.85
CA MET A 1 21.92 -26.38 1.44
C MET A 1 21.30 -26.02 0.09
N SER A 2 20.71 -24.81 0.01
CA SER A 2 20.17 -24.11 -1.18
C SER A 2 18.87 -24.65 -1.80
N ALA A 3 17.80 -23.88 -2.09
CA ALA A 3 17.57 -22.44 -2.03
C ALA A 3 16.08 -22.14 -1.75
N ALA A 4 15.86 -21.10 -0.95
CA ALA A 4 14.59 -20.61 -0.46
C ALA A 4 13.84 -19.71 -1.46
N LEU A 5 12.49 -19.82 -1.43
CA LEU A 5 11.48 -18.79 -1.67
C LEU A 5 11.54 -17.95 -2.96
N GLY A 6 10.57 -18.19 -3.85
CA GLY A 6 10.40 -17.36 -5.05
C GLY A 6 9.16 -17.65 -5.89
N ALA A 7 8.00 -17.95 -5.30
CA ALA A 7 6.74 -17.91 -6.05
C ALA A 7 6.36 -16.44 -6.29
N ARG A 8 6.93 -15.83 -7.34
CA ARG A 8 6.42 -14.55 -7.84
C ARG A 8 4.95 -14.75 -8.20
N PRO A 9 4.00 -13.92 -7.73
CA PRO A 9 2.63 -14.01 -8.18
C PRO A 9 2.61 -13.94 -9.71
N ASN A 10 1.91 -14.89 -10.36
CA ASN A 10 1.73 -14.89 -11.80
C ASN A 10 1.21 -13.50 -12.21
N ARG A 11 1.77 -12.90 -13.28
CA ARG A 11 1.44 -11.55 -13.74
C ARG A 11 -0.06 -11.36 -13.96
N ALA A 12 -0.75 -12.40 -14.47
CA ALA A 12 -2.20 -12.39 -14.65
C ALA A 12 -2.93 -12.26 -13.31
N TYR A 13 -2.55 -13.10 -12.33
CA TYR A 13 -3.09 -13.07 -10.97
C TYR A 13 -2.91 -11.71 -10.28
N ALA A 14 -1.73 -11.09 -10.40
CA ALA A 14 -1.49 -9.75 -9.86
C ALA A 14 -2.32 -8.66 -10.58
N SER A 15 -2.56 -8.81 -11.88
CA SER A 15 -3.42 -7.89 -12.63
C SER A 15 -4.86 -7.96 -12.14
N ASP A 16 -5.39 -9.17 -11.92
CA ASP A 16 -6.75 -9.38 -11.42
C ASP A 16 -6.94 -8.80 -10.02
N LEU A 17 -5.97 -9.03 -9.13
CA LEU A 17 -5.97 -8.45 -7.79
C LEU A 17 -5.95 -6.91 -7.80
N ARG A 18 -5.21 -6.30 -8.73
CA ARG A 18 -5.19 -4.84 -8.91
C ARG A 18 -6.53 -4.32 -9.39
N THR A 19 -7.11 -4.95 -10.41
CA THR A 19 -8.44 -4.57 -10.94
C THR A 19 -9.52 -4.70 -9.87
N ALA A 20 -9.42 -5.72 -9.00
CA ALA A 20 -10.29 -5.91 -7.85
C ALA A 20 -10.03 -4.92 -6.69
N GLY A 21 -9.06 -4.01 -6.80
CA GLY A 21 -8.72 -3.03 -5.74
C GLY A 21 -8.08 -3.65 -4.50
N ARG A 22 -7.50 -4.86 -4.62
CA ARG A 22 -6.87 -5.56 -3.50
C ARG A 22 -5.39 -5.23 -3.33
N ILE A 23 -4.74 -4.74 -4.38
CA ILE A 23 -3.34 -4.32 -4.35
C ILE A 23 -3.13 -3.01 -5.11
N LEU A 24 -2.16 -2.22 -4.66
CA LEU A 24 -1.62 -1.04 -5.32
C LEU A 24 -0.76 -1.50 -6.51
N GLY A 25 -1.00 -0.88 -7.66
CA GLY A 25 -0.19 -1.06 -8.86
C GLY A 25 0.26 0.29 -9.40
N LEU A 26 1.55 0.44 -9.65
CA LEU A 26 2.12 1.64 -10.25
C LEU A 26 2.42 1.41 -11.72
N ARG A 27 1.92 2.29 -12.59
CA ARG A 27 2.33 2.29 -14.00
C ARG A 27 3.72 2.92 -14.12
N ARG A 28 4.71 2.14 -14.54
CA ARG A 28 6.04 2.59 -14.97
C ARG A 28 6.20 2.32 -16.46
N THR A 29 6.25 3.40 -17.25
CA THR A 29 6.35 3.35 -18.72
C THR A 29 5.24 2.43 -19.27
N ASN A 30 5.58 1.27 -19.84
CA ASN A 30 4.64 0.33 -20.45
C ASN A 30 4.34 -0.90 -19.57
N ARG A 31 4.62 -0.86 -18.27
CA ARG A 31 4.36 -1.97 -17.36
C ARG A 31 3.84 -1.54 -16.00
N TYR A 32 3.01 -2.38 -15.40
CA TYR A 32 2.68 -2.27 -13.99
C TYR A 32 3.77 -2.87 -13.12
N VAL A 33 4.11 -2.19 -12.04
CA VAL A 33 4.94 -2.70 -10.95
C VAL A 33 4.11 -2.70 -9.67
N TYR A 34 4.28 -3.75 -8.88
CA TYR A 34 3.55 -3.94 -7.63
C TYR A 34 4.54 -3.75 -6.48
N PRO A 35 4.36 -2.74 -5.62
CA PRO A 35 5.21 -2.55 -4.46
C PRO A 35 5.24 -3.80 -3.56
N GLY A 36 6.44 -4.26 -3.23
CA GLY A 36 6.66 -5.51 -2.49
C GLY A 36 6.21 -5.47 -1.02
N PHE A 37 6.19 -4.29 -0.40
CA PHE A 37 5.77 -4.12 0.99
C PHE A 37 4.32 -4.51 1.25
N GLN A 38 3.50 -4.62 0.20
CA GLN A 38 2.09 -5.00 0.29
C GLN A 38 1.88 -6.47 0.63
N PHE A 39 2.94 -7.27 0.51
CA PHE A 39 2.92 -8.69 0.75
C PHE A 39 3.65 -9.00 2.06
N HIS A 40 3.10 -9.93 2.83
CA HIS A 40 3.75 -10.52 3.99
C HIS A 40 3.68 -12.04 3.84
N ALA A 41 4.86 -12.69 3.81
CA ALA A 41 5.00 -14.07 3.34
C ALA A 41 4.32 -14.28 1.98
N GLU A 42 3.20 -15.00 1.94
CA GLU A 42 2.43 -15.33 0.73
C GLU A 42 1.06 -14.63 0.65
N ALA A 43 0.75 -13.75 1.61
CA ALA A 43 -0.54 -13.07 1.70
C ALA A 43 -0.42 -11.55 1.46
N ILE A 44 -1.51 -10.94 1.00
CA ILE A 44 -1.65 -9.48 0.94
C ILE A 44 -1.88 -8.98 2.37
N ARG A 45 -1.15 -7.94 2.78
CA ARG A 45 -1.36 -7.30 4.08
C ARG A 45 -2.78 -6.71 4.16
N PRO A 46 -3.57 -7.03 5.20
CA PRO A 46 -4.98 -6.60 5.29
C PRO A 46 -5.20 -5.08 5.24
N VAL A 47 -4.20 -4.29 5.63
CA VAL A 47 -4.23 -2.82 5.57
C VAL A 47 -4.28 -2.29 4.13
N ILE A 48 -3.75 -3.02 3.15
CA ILE A 48 -3.60 -2.54 1.77
C ILE A 48 -4.95 -2.35 1.06
N PRO A 49 -5.87 -3.34 1.00
CA PRO A 49 -7.20 -3.12 0.42
C PRO A 49 -7.98 -1.98 1.10
N ARG A 50 -7.82 -1.84 2.42
CA ARG A 50 -8.48 -0.79 3.20
C ARG A 50 -7.96 0.60 2.85
N LEU A 51 -6.63 0.75 2.70
CA LEU A 51 -6.01 1.98 2.23
C LEU A 51 -6.41 2.34 0.79
N ILE A 52 -6.59 1.34 -0.08
CA ILE A 52 -7.07 1.58 -1.45
C ILE A 52 -8.51 2.10 -1.43
N ALA A 53 -9.38 1.49 -0.62
CA ALA A 53 -10.77 1.95 -0.47
C ALA A 53 -10.81 3.39 0.08
N LEU A 54 -10.09 3.64 1.18
CA LEU A 54 -9.99 4.97 1.79
C LEU A 54 -9.41 6.01 0.81
N GLY A 55 -8.35 5.67 0.08
CA GLY A 55 -7.77 6.56 -0.93
C GLY A 55 -8.79 6.94 -2.00
N ARG A 56 -9.59 5.99 -2.48
CA ARG A 56 -10.65 6.25 -3.47
C ARG A 56 -11.75 7.17 -2.94
N GLU A 57 -12.10 7.07 -1.66
CA GLU A 57 -13.06 7.99 -1.01
C GLU A 57 -12.55 9.44 -1.01
N HIS A 58 -11.23 9.62 -1.03
CA HIS A 58 -10.55 10.92 -1.13
C HIS A 58 -10.01 11.23 -2.53
N GLU A 59 -10.50 10.54 -3.58
CA GLU A 59 -10.09 10.72 -4.98
C GLU A 59 -8.58 10.54 -5.25
N LEU A 60 -7.89 9.79 -4.38
CA LEU A 60 -6.47 9.50 -4.50
C LEU A 60 -6.22 8.29 -5.39
N GLU A 61 -5.25 8.42 -6.30
CA GLU A 61 -4.81 7.31 -7.13
C GLU A 61 -3.83 6.41 -6.37
N SER A 62 -3.60 5.19 -6.89
CA SER A 62 -2.63 4.26 -6.29
C SER A 62 -1.22 4.87 -6.13
N ARG A 63 -0.85 5.81 -7.01
CA ARG A 63 0.43 6.51 -6.92
C ARG A 63 0.50 7.40 -5.68
N ASP A 64 -0.57 8.11 -5.37
CA ASP A 64 -0.61 9.06 -4.25
C ASP A 64 -0.61 8.32 -2.92
N VAL A 65 -1.36 7.22 -2.83
CA VAL A 65 -1.33 6.32 -1.67
C VAL A 65 0.08 5.77 -1.45
N VAL A 66 0.76 5.28 -2.49
CA VAL A 66 2.14 4.79 -2.36
C VAL A 66 3.11 5.91 -1.99
N ALA A 67 2.96 7.10 -2.59
CA ALA A 67 3.81 8.25 -2.28
C ALA A 67 3.67 8.66 -0.80
N TRP A 68 2.45 8.67 -0.27
CA TRP A 68 2.17 8.95 1.14
C TRP A 68 2.79 7.90 2.06
N LEU A 69 2.60 6.61 1.76
CA LEU A 69 3.17 5.51 2.55
C LEU A 69 4.71 5.57 2.67
N CYS A 70 5.38 6.04 1.62
CA CYS A 70 6.84 6.12 1.56
C CYS A 70 7.41 7.41 2.20
N ARG A 71 6.58 8.40 2.53
CA ARG A 71 7.02 9.69 3.09
C ARG A 71 6.85 9.71 4.61
N PRO A 72 7.79 10.31 5.36
CA PRO A 72 7.59 10.56 6.78
C PRO A 72 6.36 11.43 7.00
N THR A 73 5.54 11.07 7.99
CA THR A 73 4.36 11.82 8.40
C THR A 73 4.32 11.98 9.91
N THR A 74 3.81 13.13 10.36
CA THR A 74 3.59 13.47 11.78
C THR A 74 2.24 12.96 12.30
N TYR A 75 1.40 12.36 11.44
CA TYR A 75 0.11 11.79 11.86
C TYR A 75 0.27 10.46 12.63
N LEU A 76 1.43 9.80 12.49
CA LEU A 76 1.80 8.65 13.33
C LEU A 76 2.22 9.15 14.73
N ARG A 77 1.99 8.34 15.77
CA ARG A 77 2.34 8.70 17.15
C ARG A 77 3.86 8.88 17.29
N GLY A 78 4.28 10.01 17.85
CA GLY A 78 5.69 10.33 18.09
C GLY A 78 6.32 11.14 16.97
N ASP A 79 7.60 10.87 16.67
CA ASP A 79 8.34 11.57 15.61
C ASP A 79 7.81 11.25 14.21
N ALA A 80 8.19 12.07 13.22
CA ALA A 80 7.82 11.86 11.83
C ALA A 80 8.38 10.50 11.32
N ARG A 81 7.47 9.56 11.03
CA ARG A 81 7.80 8.19 10.60
C ARG A 81 7.10 7.85 9.29
N ARG A 82 7.61 6.86 8.55
CA ARG A 82 6.98 6.44 7.30
C ARG A 82 5.91 5.39 7.59
N PRO A 83 4.67 5.56 7.10
CA PRO A 83 3.61 4.57 7.32
C PRO A 83 3.94 3.16 6.80
N VAL A 84 4.78 3.04 5.77
CA VAL A 84 5.23 1.75 5.23
C VAL A 84 5.94 0.87 6.27
N ASP A 85 6.55 1.47 7.29
CA ASP A 85 7.27 0.76 8.35
C ASP A 85 6.30 0.22 9.44
N HIS A 86 5.01 0.59 9.39
CA HIS A 86 3.97 0.27 10.38
C HIS A 86 2.79 -0.52 9.78
N LEU A 87 2.95 -1.16 8.62
CA LEU A 87 1.87 -1.90 7.94
C LEU A 87 1.37 -3.14 8.70
N ASP A 88 2.08 -3.56 9.74
CA ASP A 88 1.67 -4.60 10.70
C ASP A 88 0.73 -4.07 11.81
N GLU A 89 0.51 -2.75 11.87
CA GLU A 89 -0.40 -2.05 12.79
C GLU A 89 -1.52 -1.37 11.97
N PRO A 90 -2.53 -2.11 11.46
CA PRO A 90 -3.48 -1.58 10.48
C PRO A 90 -4.24 -0.34 10.96
N ASP A 91 -4.68 -0.36 12.22
CA ASP A 91 -5.48 0.72 12.78
C ASP A 91 -4.68 2.01 12.93
N LEU A 92 -3.39 1.91 13.27
CA LEU A 92 -2.49 3.07 13.36
C LEU A 92 -2.32 3.75 11.99
N VAL A 93 -2.12 2.94 10.93
CA VAL A 93 -1.90 3.47 9.57
C VAL A 93 -3.18 4.03 8.98
N LEU A 94 -4.33 3.38 9.20
CA LEU A 94 -5.62 3.86 8.70
C LEU A 94 -6.04 5.16 9.37
N ASP A 95 -5.92 5.27 10.69
CA ASP A 95 -6.23 6.51 11.41
C ASP A 95 -5.31 7.66 10.98
N ALA A 96 -4.02 7.39 10.76
CA ALA A 96 -3.10 8.38 10.21
C ALA A 96 -3.47 8.80 8.78
N ALA A 97 -3.90 7.87 7.93
CA ALA A 97 -4.32 8.14 6.56
C ALA A 97 -5.60 8.98 6.52
N THR A 98 -6.61 8.63 7.33
CA THR A 98 -7.86 9.41 7.46
C THR A 98 -7.56 10.85 7.87
N ARG A 99 -6.71 11.05 8.88
CA ARG A 99 -6.31 12.40 9.30
C ARG A 99 -5.52 13.15 8.22
N ALA A 100 -4.66 12.47 7.49
CA ALA A 100 -3.85 13.08 6.44
C ALA A 100 -4.65 13.51 5.20
N TRP A 101 -5.65 12.72 4.81
CA TRP A 101 -6.41 12.92 3.58
C TRP A 101 -7.74 13.67 3.79
N ALA A 102 -8.20 13.79 5.03
CA ALA A 102 -9.34 14.64 5.40
C ALA A 102 -9.04 16.15 5.28
N VAL A 103 -7.77 16.54 5.17
CA VAL A 103 -7.39 17.93 4.95
C VAL A 103 -7.58 18.28 3.47
N ALA A 104 -8.77 18.74 3.11
CA ALA A 104 -9.02 19.41 1.85
C ALA A 104 -8.27 20.77 1.85
N TRP A 105 -7.46 21.02 0.82
CA TRP A 105 -6.89 22.34 0.53
C TRP A 105 -7.78 23.06 -0.46
#